data_AF-A0A5J4SE66-F1
#
_entry.id   AF-A0A5J4SE66-F1
#
_cell.length_a   1.000
_cell.length_b   1.000
_cell.length_c   1.000
_cell.angle_alpha   90.00
_cell.angle_beta   90.00
_cell.angle_gamma   90.00
#
_symmetry.space_group_name_H-M   'P 1'
#
loop_
_entity.id
_entity.type
_entity.pdbx_description
1 polymer ?
#
loop_
_entity_poly.entity_id
_entity_poly.type
_entity_poly.pdbx_seq_one_letter_code
_entity_poly.pdbx_strand_id
1 'polypeptide(L)' 'MNNEDKMLQLVLSDNNLSSLYKYSAEDYQSISDALQSDDTVVVAVAKIIRGVAENSDKGIQKSVYQEVFNYLNQNLL' A
#
# COMPACT_ATOMS: atom_id res chain seq x y z
N MET A 1 -14.66 8.30 -2.34
CA MET A 1 -13.50 7.97 -1.48
C MET A 1 -13.97 7.08 -0.33
N ASN A 2 -13.64 5.79 -0.40
CA ASN A 2 -13.98 4.81 0.64
C ASN A 2 -12.95 4.88 1.80
N ASN A 3 -13.07 4.01 2.81
CA ASN A 3 -12.15 4.03 3.96
C ASN A 3 -10.73 3.64 3.58
N GLU A 4 -10.58 2.71 2.63
CA GLU A 4 -9.26 2.28 2.15
C GLU A 4 -8.55 3.40 1.41
N ASP A 5 -9.26 4.13 0.53
CA ASP A 5 -8.72 5.30 -0.17
C ASP A 5 -8.27 6.39 0.80
N LYS A 6 -9.04 6.62 1.89
CA LYS A 6 -8.64 7.57 2.95
C LYS A 6 -7.38 7.13 3.67
N MET A 7 -7.25 5.84 3.96
CA MET A 7 -6.04 5.27 4.58
C MET A 7 -4.85 5.36 3.62
N LEU A 8 -5.07 5.16 2.33
CA LEU A 8 -4.05 5.30 1.29
C LEU A 8 -3.51 6.73 1.27
N GLN A 9 -4.39 7.72 1.19
CA GLN A 9 -4.00 9.13 1.22
C GLN A 9 -3.22 9.48 2.48
N LEU A 10 -3.67 9.00 3.64
CA LEU A 10 -2.97 9.23 4.91
C LEU A 10 -1.53 8.72 4.87
N VAL A 11 -1.31 7.49 4.36
CA VAL A 11 0.03 6.89 4.31
C VAL A 11 0.89 7.55 3.22
N LEU A 12 0.35 7.71 2.01
CA LEU A 12 1.12 8.24 0.88
C LEU A 12 1.47 9.73 1.03
N SER A 13 0.69 10.48 1.82
CA SER A 13 0.99 11.88 2.16
C SER A 13 2.16 12.07 3.14
N ASP A 14 2.74 10.99 3.68
CA ASP A 14 3.95 11.09 4.50
C ASP A 14 5.13 11.59 3.64
N ASN A 15 5.66 12.76 4.00
CA ASN A 15 6.71 13.42 3.25
C ASN A 15 8.03 12.64 3.21
N ASN A 16 8.34 11.86 4.25
CA ASN A 16 9.58 11.07 4.25
C ASN A 16 9.46 9.90 3.27
N LEU A 17 8.31 9.22 3.28
CA LEU A 17 8.04 8.11 2.38
C LEU A 17 8.01 8.56 0.92
N SER A 18 7.25 9.61 0.62
CA SER A 18 7.14 10.16 -0.74
C SER A 18 8.47 10.72 -1.26
N SER A 19 9.25 11.39 -0.43
CA SER A 19 10.57 11.91 -0.84
C SER A 19 11.60 10.79 -1.07
N LEU A 20 11.57 9.74 -0.25
CA LEU A 20 12.51 8.63 -0.35
C LEU A 20 12.29 7.80 -1.62
N TYR A 21 11.03 7.53 -1.96
CA TYR A 21 10.66 6.71 -3.11
C TYR A 21 10.23 7.52 -4.35
N LYS A 22 10.18 8.86 -4.23
CA LYS A 22 10.00 9.82 -5.33
C LYS A 22 8.66 9.69 -6.07
N TYR A 23 7.59 9.38 -5.35
CA TYR A 23 6.23 9.39 -5.89
C TYR A 23 5.46 10.63 -5.42
N SER A 24 4.40 11.02 -6.15
CA SER A 24 3.43 12.02 -5.69
C SER A 24 2.18 11.32 -5.16
N ALA A 25 1.72 11.69 -3.96
CA ALA A 25 0.48 11.12 -3.41
C ALA A 25 -0.75 11.46 -4.27
N GLU A 26 -0.70 12.60 -4.98
CA GLU A 26 -1.77 13.07 -5.85
C GLU A 26 -2.01 12.15 -7.06
N ASP A 27 -1.00 11.38 -7.46
CA ASP A 27 -1.07 10.45 -8.59
C ASP A 27 -1.93 9.21 -8.26
N TYR A 28 -2.24 8.96 -6.98
CA TYR A 28 -2.88 7.73 -6.51
C TYR A 28 -4.12 8.01 -5.68
N GLN A 29 -5.25 8.32 -6.33
CA GLN A 29 -6.47 8.74 -5.63
C GLN A 29 -7.27 7.58 -5.02
N SER A 30 -7.07 6.35 -5.51
CA SER A 30 -7.76 5.16 -4.99
C SER A 30 -6.83 3.97 -4.78
N ILE A 31 -7.25 3.01 -3.95
CA ILE A 31 -6.56 1.72 -3.80
C ILE A 31 -6.42 0.99 -5.13
N SER A 32 -7.40 1.11 -6.02
CA SER A 32 -7.34 0.46 -7.34
C SER A 32 -6.23 1.04 -8.20
N ASP A 33 -6.06 2.37 -8.19
CA ASP A 33 -4.98 3.05 -8.93
C ASP A 33 -3.62 2.66 -8.35
N ALA A 34 -3.49 2.67 -7.01
CA ALA A 34 -2.24 2.33 -6.34
C ALA A 34 -1.82 0.87 -6.55
N LEU A 35 -2.77 -0.06 -6.64
CA LEU A 35 -2.50 -1.48 -6.95
C LEU A 35 -2.02 -1.71 -8.39
N GLN A 36 -2.29 -0.76 -9.30
CA GLN A 36 -1.86 -0.82 -10.70
C GLN A 36 -0.60 0.01 -10.97
N SER A 37 -0.02 0.63 -9.93
CA SER A 37 1.17 1.45 -10.06
C SER A 37 2.41 0.64 -10.43
N ASP A 38 3.34 1.27 -11.15
CA ASP A 38 4.70 0.76 -11.36
C ASP A 38 5.60 1.00 -10.12
N ASP A 39 5.17 1.87 -9.20
CA ASP A 39 5.88 2.11 -7.94
C ASP A 39 5.62 0.96 -6.96
N THR A 40 6.65 0.15 -6.75
CA THR A 40 6.59 -1.05 -5.92
C THR A 40 6.19 -0.74 -4.46
N VAL A 41 6.58 0.42 -3.92
CA VAL A 41 6.22 0.81 -2.55
C VAL A 41 4.76 1.22 -2.48
N VAL A 42 4.27 1.97 -3.47
CA VAL A 42 2.84 2.34 -3.57
C VAL A 42 1.96 1.10 -3.66
N VAL A 43 2.33 0.12 -4.49
CA VAL A 43 1.60 -1.16 -4.60
C VAL A 43 1.63 -1.91 -3.27
N ALA A 44 2.79 -1.98 -2.60
CA ALA A 44 2.91 -2.65 -1.31
C ALA A 44 2.03 -2.00 -0.23
N VAL A 45 1.99 -0.66 -0.15
CA VAL A 45 1.11 0.08 0.75
C VAL A 45 -0.36 -0.24 0.47
N ALA A 46 -0.78 -0.25 -0.79
CA ALA A 46 -2.15 -0.56 -1.17
C ALA A 46 -2.55 -2.00 -0.79
N LYS A 47 -1.64 -2.97 -0.97
CA LYS A 47 -1.84 -4.37 -0.53
C LYS A 47 -2.03 -4.48 0.98
N ILE A 48 -1.21 -3.78 1.77
CA ILE A 48 -1.35 -3.74 3.23
C ILE A 48 -2.73 -3.20 3.60
N ILE A 49 -3.10 -2.03 3.08
CA ILE A 49 -4.36 -1.37 3.43
C ILE A 49 -5.55 -2.24 3.08
N ARG A 50 -5.64 -2.77 1.84
CA ARG A 50 -6.74 -3.66 1.43
C ARG A 50 -6.82 -4.92 2.28
N GLY A 51 -5.66 -5.45 2.67
CA GLY A 51 -5.58 -6.66 3.49
C GLY A 51 -6.01 -6.48 4.94
N VAL A 52 -5.82 -5.29 5.52
CA VAL A 52 -6.12 -5.02 6.95
C VAL A 52 -7.37 -4.18 7.16
N ALA A 53 -7.88 -3.51 6.12
CA ALA A 53 -9.05 -2.64 6.20
C ALA A 53 -10.31 -3.38 6.66
N GLU A 54 -10.43 -4.67 6.35
CA GLU A 54 -11.64 -5.45 6.60
C GLU A 54 -11.58 -6.31 7.88
N ASN A 55 -10.41 -6.50 8.50
CA ASN A 55 -10.31 -7.42 9.64
C ASN A 55 -9.05 -7.27 10.50
N SER A 56 -9.22 -7.33 11.83
CA SER A 56 -8.12 -7.35 12.80
C SER A 56 -7.69 -8.77 13.20
N ASP A 57 -8.23 -9.79 12.55
CA ASP A 57 -7.85 -11.18 12.78
C ASP A 57 -6.34 -11.41 12.53
N LYS A 58 -5.69 -12.08 13.48
CA LYS A 58 -4.24 -12.35 13.43
C LYS A 58 -3.85 -13.23 12.24
N GLY A 59 -4.72 -14.14 11.80
CA GLY A 59 -4.51 -14.97 10.63
C GLY A 59 -4.49 -14.14 9.34
N ILE A 60 -5.42 -13.19 9.22
CA ILE A 60 -5.47 -12.25 8.08
C ILE A 60 -4.20 -11.40 8.05
N GLN A 61 -3.80 -10.80 9.18
CA GLN A 61 -2.56 -10.01 9.26
C GLN A 61 -1.32 -10.81 8.84
N LYS A 62 -1.23 -12.09 9.25
CA LYS A 62 -0.13 -12.97 8.83
C LYS A 62 -0.13 -13.23 7.32
N SER A 63 -1.30 -13.46 6.73
CA SER A 63 -1.44 -13.67 5.28
C SER A 63 -1.03 -12.42 4.49
N VAL A 64 -1.47 -11.23 4.93
CA VAL A 64 -1.12 -9.94 4.31
C VAL A 64 0.38 -9.70 4.38
N TYR A 65 0.99 -9.95 5.55
CA TYR A 65 2.44 -9.86 5.68
C TYR A 65 3.16 -10.78 4.69
N GLN A 66 2.74 -12.04 4.56
CA GLN A 66 3.35 -12.98 3.63
C GLN A 66 3.19 -12.53 2.17
N GLU A 67 2.01 -12.04 1.79
CA GLU A 67 1.77 -11.50 0.45
C GLU A 67 2.72 -10.33 0.15
N VAL A 68 2.78 -9.35 1.05
CA VAL A 68 3.60 -8.14 0.88
C VAL A 68 5.08 -8.48 0.89
N PHE A 69 5.53 -9.35 1.80
CA PHE A 69 6.92 -9.81 1.85
C PHE A 69 7.34 -10.51 0.56
N ASN A 70 6.52 -11.42 0.04
CA ASN A 70 6.81 -12.10 -1.22
C ASN A 70 6.84 -11.13 -2.39
N TYR A 71 5.89 -10.19 -2.44
CA TYR A 71 5.84 -9.17 -3.47
C TYR A 71 7.09 -8.28 -3.46
N LEU A 72 7.53 -7.80 -2.29
CA LEU A 72 8.73 -6.97 -2.17
C LEU A 72 10.00 -7.74 -2.56
N ASN A 73 10.13 -9.02 -2.19
CA ASN A 73 11.26 -9.86 -2.60
C ASN A 73 11.33 -10.12 -4.11
N GLN A 74 10.22 -9.96 -4.84
CA GLN A 74 10.18 -10.20 -6.28
C GLN A 74 10.43 -8.93 -7.09
N ASN A 75 10.15 -7.76 -6.51
CA ASN A 75 10.09 -6.49 -7.24
C ASN A 75 11.10 -5.45 -6.74
N LEU A 76 11.72 -5.64 -5.56
CA LEU A 76 12.62 -4.66 -4.96
C LEU A 76 13.98 -5.23 -4.49
N LEU A 77 14.00 -6.48 -4.00
CA LEU A 77 15.20 -7.15 -3.47
C LEU A 77 15.76 -8.16 -4.48
#